data_AF-A0A0H3GBK9-F1
#
_entry.id   AF-A0A0H3GBK9-F1
#
_cell.length_a   1.000
_cell.length_b   1.000
_cell.length_c   1.000
_cell.angle_alpha   90.00
_cell.angle_beta   90.00
_cell.angle_gamma   90.00
#
_symmetry.space_group_name_H-M   'P 1'
#
loop_
_entity.id
_entity.type
_entity.pdbx_description
1 polymer ?
#
loop_
_entity_poly.entity_id
_entity_poly.type
_entity_poly.pdbx_seq_one_letter_code
_entity_poly.pdbx_strand_id
1 'polypeptide(L)'
;MTETRTEKKKKTTSTFTKVMKIASVALLGIIFFSITGLAAKYYITVQNTFSKINVPLESSNKTLSDLEKKKPFSVLLMGSDARAGEKNGRADTIILATANKQQNAVEMVSIPRDTKVDYGNGDIGKINASYSNGGPSGTVSAVEKLMPGVPVDYFISINMEGFKDLVDAVGGITVYNDIDLTEVNSKFVKGNITLNGTEALQYVRIRHEDPRGDFGRQDRQRDVIIGIANKVISSSGVSNFESIMKAVGDNFQTNMTLTDITSMAANYSSVLKNVDSQELKGEGEMIYSESYGFDLYYFAPDKTDLERIITMFKKSLDITE
;
A
#
# COMPACT_ATOMS: atom_id res chain seq x y z
N MET A 1 61.87 37.81 -56.80
CA MET A 1 61.07 37.63 -55.57
C MET A 1 59.87 36.80 -55.94
N THR A 2 59.88 35.52 -55.56
CA THR A 2 58.92 34.51 -56.01
C THR A 2 57.88 34.32 -54.90
N GLU A 3 56.63 34.71 -55.16
CA GLU A 3 55.53 34.53 -54.21
C GLU A 3 55.25 33.03 -54.02
N THR A 4 55.42 32.55 -52.79
CA THR A 4 55.09 31.17 -52.42
C THR A 4 53.59 31.12 -52.11
N ARG A 5 52.80 30.63 -53.08
CA ARG A 5 51.35 30.46 -52.94
C ARG A 5 51.06 29.24 -52.04
N THR A 6 50.68 29.49 -50.80
CA THR A 6 50.30 28.43 -49.84
C THR A 6 48.93 27.86 -50.19
N GLU A 7 48.89 26.72 -50.88
CA GLU A 7 47.65 25.97 -51.11
C GLU A 7 47.11 25.41 -49.78
N LYS A 8 45.99 25.96 -49.31
CA LYS A 8 45.18 25.33 -48.25
C LYS A 8 44.58 24.02 -48.80
N LYS A 9 45.21 22.88 -48.48
CA LYS A 9 44.62 21.54 -48.69
C LYS A 9 43.26 21.47 -47.97
N LYS A 10 42.17 21.55 -48.75
CA LYS A 10 40.82 21.20 -48.29
C LYS A 10 40.86 19.74 -47.84
N LYS A 11 40.74 19.48 -46.53
CA LYS A 11 40.53 18.12 -46.00
C LYS A 11 39.21 17.58 -46.56
N THR A 12 39.27 16.86 -47.67
CA THR A 12 38.12 16.15 -48.22
C THR A 12 37.81 15.01 -47.27
N THR A 13 36.65 15.08 -46.61
CA THR A 13 36.17 13.97 -45.78
C THR A 13 35.98 12.76 -46.68
N SER A 14 36.72 11.68 -46.39
CA SER A 14 36.64 10.40 -47.11
C SER A 14 35.19 9.92 -47.16
N THR A 15 34.76 9.39 -48.30
CA THR A 15 33.43 8.81 -48.51
C THR A 15 33.10 7.80 -47.41
N PHE A 16 34.10 7.08 -46.91
CA PHE A 16 34.01 6.17 -45.76
C PHE A 16 33.57 6.87 -44.48
N THR A 17 34.17 8.02 -44.12
CA THR A 17 33.74 8.81 -42.94
C THR A 17 32.32 9.37 -43.06
N LYS A 18 31.83 9.65 -44.28
CA LYS A 18 30.44 10.08 -44.48
C LYS A 18 29.47 8.91 -44.30
N VAL A 19 29.79 7.74 -44.85
CA VAL A 19 29.01 6.50 -44.68
C VAL A 19 28.97 6.08 -43.22
N MET A 20 30.10 6.12 -42.51
CA MET A 20 30.16 5.80 -41.08
C MET A 20 29.30 6.75 -40.23
N LYS A 21 29.31 8.06 -40.51
CA LYS A 21 28.44 9.02 -39.81
C LYS A 21 26.95 8.74 -40.06
N ILE A 22 26.57 8.43 -41.29
CA ILE A 22 25.18 8.08 -41.64
C ILE A 22 24.77 6.79 -40.91
N ALA A 23 25.64 5.78 -40.89
CA ALA A 23 25.40 4.53 -40.17
C ALA A 23 25.27 4.74 -38.65
N SER A 24 26.10 5.61 -38.05
CA SER A 24 26.01 5.95 -36.62
C SER A 24 24.69 6.67 -36.28
N VAL A 25 24.26 7.62 -37.12
CA VAL A 25 22.98 8.33 -36.94
C VAL A 25 21.79 7.37 -37.10
N ALA A 26 21.85 6.46 -38.09
CA ALA A 26 20.83 5.43 -38.27
C ALA A 26 20.76 4.47 -37.06
N LEU A 27 21.92 4.04 -36.53
CA LEU A 27 22.00 3.18 -35.35
C LEU A 27 21.44 3.88 -34.10
N LEU A 28 21.79 5.15 -33.87
CA LEU A 28 21.24 5.95 -32.78
C LEU A 28 19.73 6.14 -32.93
N GLY A 29 19.25 6.32 -34.16
CA GLY A 29 17.82 6.34 -34.47
C GLY A 29 17.14 5.02 -34.09
N ILE A 30 17.70 3.88 -34.50
CA ILE A 30 17.16 2.55 -34.16
C ILE A 30 17.15 2.33 -32.65
N ILE A 31 18.22 2.70 -31.94
CA ILE A 31 18.31 2.61 -30.47
C ILE A 31 17.24 3.50 -29.83
N PHE A 32 17.09 4.75 -30.28
CA PHE A 32 16.08 5.67 -29.77
C PHE A 32 14.66 5.15 -30.01
N PHE A 33 14.34 4.66 -31.22
CA PHE A 33 13.04 4.06 -31.54
C PHE A 33 12.79 2.77 -30.75
N SER A 34 13.82 1.96 -30.50
CA SER A 34 13.71 0.74 -29.68
C SER A 34 13.45 1.09 -28.22
N ILE A 35 14.16 2.07 -27.66
CA ILE A 35 13.97 2.55 -26.28
C ILE A 35 12.58 3.16 -26.12
N THR A 36 12.18 4.04 -27.03
CA THR A 36 10.85 4.67 -26.99
C THR A 36 9.73 3.65 -27.20
N GLY A 37 9.90 2.67 -28.08
CA GLY A 37 8.97 1.55 -28.26
C GLY A 37 8.84 0.68 -27.02
N LEU A 38 9.96 0.34 -26.36
CA LEU A 38 9.97 -0.39 -25.08
C LEU A 38 9.30 0.42 -23.97
N ALA A 39 9.60 1.72 -23.86
CA ALA A 39 9.00 2.61 -22.88
C ALA A 39 7.48 2.76 -23.10
N ALA A 40 7.03 2.89 -24.35
CA ALA A 40 5.61 2.94 -24.69
C ALA A 40 4.89 1.63 -24.34
N LYS A 41 5.49 0.47 -24.65
CA LYS A 41 4.94 -0.83 -24.28
C LYS A 41 4.85 -1.02 -22.76
N TYR A 42 5.90 -0.64 -22.04
CA TYR A 42 5.94 -0.63 -20.57
C TYR A 42 4.81 0.26 -20.02
N TYR A 43 4.71 1.50 -20.50
CA TYR A 43 3.68 2.45 -20.10
C TYR A 43 2.26 1.91 -20.35
N ILE A 44 1.98 1.33 -21.52
CA ILE A 44 0.68 0.73 -21.83
C ILE A 44 0.36 -0.45 -20.91
N THR A 45 1.35 -1.30 -20.63
CA THR A 45 1.13 -2.51 -19.80
C THR A 45 0.88 -2.15 -18.33
N VAL A 46 1.64 -1.18 -17.81
CA VAL A 46 1.40 -0.56 -16.50
C VAL A 46 -0.01 0.03 -16.42
N GLN A 47 -0.40 0.85 -17.40
CA GLN A 47 -1.72 1.50 -17.39
C GLN A 47 -2.86 0.48 -17.47
N ASN A 48 -2.71 -0.59 -18.26
CA ASN A 48 -3.69 -1.67 -18.33
C ASN A 48 -3.79 -2.50 -17.04
N THR A 49 -2.71 -2.55 -16.26
CA THR A 49 -2.72 -3.21 -14.95
C THR A 49 -3.39 -2.30 -13.92
N PHE A 50 -3.02 -1.02 -13.91
CA PHE A 50 -3.63 -0.01 -13.04
C PHE A 50 -5.11 0.15 -13.30
N SER A 51 -5.59 0.16 -14.54
CA SER A 51 -7.03 0.30 -14.82
C SER A 51 -7.90 -0.84 -14.28
N LYS A 52 -7.31 -2.00 -13.94
CA LYS A 52 -8.02 -3.14 -13.35
C LYS A 52 -8.07 -3.07 -11.82
N ILE A 53 -6.99 -2.62 -11.20
CA ILE A 53 -6.85 -2.56 -9.74
C ILE A 53 -7.22 -1.18 -9.17
N ASN A 54 -7.26 -0.15 -10.03
CA ASN A 54 -7.58 1.21 -9.65
C ASN A 54 -9.10 1.35 -9.51
N VAL A 55 -9.53 1.57 -8.27
CA VAL A 55 -10.92 1.89 -7.96
C VAL A 55 -10.93 3.31 -7.41
N PRO A 56 -11.52 4.27 -8.16
CA PRO A 56 -11.59 5.66 -7.73
C PRO A 56 -12.24 5.81 -6.36
N LEU A 57 -11.71 6.74 -5.56
CA LEU A 57 -12.27 7.12 -4.28
C LEU A 57 -12.72 8.58 -4.36
N GLU A 58 -14.00 8.78 -4.64
CA GLU A 58 -14.59 10.12 -4.84
C GLU A 58 -14.49 11.03 -3.61
N SER A 59 -14.39 10.46 -2.40
CA SER A 59 -14.23 11.24 -1.17
C SER A 59 -12.82 11.81 -0.99
N SER A 60 -11.82 11.29 -1.72
CA SER A 60 -10.44 11.75 -1.61
C SER A 60 -10.17 12.97 -2.47
N ASN A 61 -9.65 14.03 -1.83
CA ASN A 61 -9.22 15.25 -2.51
C ASN A 61 -7.68 15.33 -2.64
N LYS A 62 -6.97 14.24 -2.36
CA LYS A 62 -5.51 14.24 -2.31
C LYS A 62 -4.89 14.25 -3.70
N THR A 63 -3.98 15.18 -3.94
CA THR A 63 -3.32 15.33 -5.24
C THR A 63 -1.86 14.92 -5.20
N LEU A 64 -1.30 14.58 -6.37
CA LEU A 64 0.13 14.35 -6.53
C LEU A 64 0.97 15.55 -6.04
N SER A 65 0.49 16.79 -6.26
CA SER A 65 1.18 17.99 -5.80
C SER A 65 1.28 18.06 -4.27
N ASP A 66 0.31 17.52 -3.55
CA ASP A 66 0.35 17.47 -2.08
C ASP A 66 1.44 16.51 -1.59
N LEU A 67 1.59 15.36 -2.27
CA LEU A 67 2.66 14.39 -2.00
C LEU A 67 4.05 14.98 -2.30
N GLU A 68 4.20 15.70 -3.41
CA GLU A 68 5.45 16.40 -3.76
C GLU A 68 5.80 17.50 -2.74
N LYS A 69 4.78 18.19 -2.22
CA LYS A 69 4.90 19.18 -1.14
C LYS A 69 5.03 18.55 0.24
N LYS A 70 5.09 17.21 0.32
CA LYS A 70 5.28 16.45 1.56
C LYS A 70 4.16 16.68 2.59
N LYS A 71 2.94 16.98 2.16
CA LYS A 71 1.81 17.13 3.09
C LYS A 71 1.42 15.79 3.71
N PRO A 72 0.91 15.75 4.95
CA PRO A 72 0.48 14.49 5.54
C PRO A 72 -0.67 13.84 4.78
N PHE A 73 -0.81 12.53 4.82
CA PHE A 73 -1.90 11.80 4.18
C PHE A 73 -2.32 10.56 4.96
N SER A 74 -3.53 10.07 4.73
CA SER A 74 -4.06 8.84 5.31
C SER A 74 -4.19 7.70 4.30
N VAL A 75 -4.03 6.46 4.76
CA VAL A 75 -4.23 5.25 3.97
C VAL A 75 -5.01 4.23 4.81
N LEU A 76 -6.11 3.72 4.27
CA LEU A 76 -6.84 2.59 4.86
C LEU A 76 -6.34 1.26 4.27
N LEU A 77 -5.75 0.42 5.10
CA LEU A 77 -5.32 -0.92 4.75
C LEU A 77 -6.41 -1.93 5.11
N MET A 78 -6.82 -2.74 4.14
CA MET A 78 -7.90 -3.71 4.27
C MET A 78 -7.44 -5.10 3.85
N GLY A 79 -7.64 -6.07 4.74
CA GLY A 79 -7.54 -7.49 4.43
C GLY A 79 -8.94 -8.07 4.27
N SER A 80 -9.30 -8.52 3.06
CA SER A 80 -10.64 -9.06 2.78
C SER A 80 -10.66 -10.57 2.57
N ASP A 81 -11.82 -11.18 2.81
CA ASP A 81 -12.13 -12.57 2.44
C ASP A 81 -12.79 -12.70 1.05
N ALA A 82 -12.94 -11.57 0.35
CA ALA A 82 -13.49 -11.51 -1.00
C ALA A 82 -12.59 -12.24 -2.00
N ARG A 83 -13.18 -13.01 -2.92
CA ARG A 83 -12.42 -13.63 -4.01
C ARG A 83 -12.02 -12.60 -5.05
N ALA A 84 -11.06 -12.97 -5.91
CA ALA A 84 -10.60 -12.14 -7.02
C ALA A 84 -11.78 -11.55 -7.81
N GLY A 85 -11.84 -10.22 -7.92
CA GLY A 85 -12.89 -9.51 -8.66
C GLY A 85 -14.29 -9.45 -7.99
N GLU A 86 -14.47 -10.02 -6.80
CA GLU A 86 -15.74 -9.94 -6.07
C GLU A 86 -15.87 -8.62 -5.28
N LYS A 87 -17.06 -8.01 -5.35
CA LYS A 87 -17.42 -6.83 -4.55
C LYS A 87 -18.09 -7.18 -3.22
N ASN A 88 -18.52 -8.43 -3.08
CA ASN A 88 -19.12 -8.94 -1.85
C ASN A 88 -18.03 -9.63 -1.04
N GLY A 89 -18.03 -9.37 0.26
CA GLY A 89 -17.03 -9.90 1.18
C GLY A 89 -17.05 -9.10 2.47
N ARG A 90 -16.05 -9.37 3.30
CA ARG A 90 -15.83 -8.74 4.59
C ARG A 90 -14.39 -8.26 4.70
N ALA A 91 -14.22 -7.05 5.24
CA ALA A 91 -12.92 -6.54 5.62
C ALA A 91 -12.56 -7.05 7.02
N ASP A 92 -11.89 -8.20 7.10
CA ASP A 92 -11.52 -8.85 8.36
C ASP A 92 -10.29 -8.21 9.03
N THR A 93 -9.50 -7.45 8.27
CA THR A 93 -8.43 -6.58 8.80
C THR A 93 -8.68 -5.17 8.31
N ILE A 94 -8.69 -4.21 9.22
CA ILE A 94 -8.93 -2.79 8.92
C ILE A 94 -7.91 -1.99 9.73
N ILE A 95 -6.98 -1.32 9.05
CA ILE A 95 -5.96 -0.49 9.70
C ILE A 95 -5.96 0.88 9.03
N LEU A 96 -6.31 1.92 9.77
CA LEU A 96 -6.13 3.29 9.30
C LEU A 96 -4.72 3.75 9.65
N ALA A 97 -3.98 4.24 8.67
CA ALA A 97 -2.64 4.76 8.85
C ALA A 97 -2.56 6.22 8.41
N THR A 98 -1.76 7.04 9.07
CA THR A 98 -1.37 8.38 8.58
C THR A 98 0.14 8.48 8.44
N ALA A 99 0.61 9.08 7.36
CA ALA A 99 2.02 9.35 7.12
C ALA A 99 2.26 10.85 7.17
N ASN A 100 3.07 11.32 8.13
CA ASN A 100 3.42 12.72 8.27
C ASN A 100 4.94 12.91 8.15
N LYS A 101 5.36 13.65 7.10
CA LYS A 101 6.77 13.87 6.83
C LYS A 101 7.43 14.86 7.78
N GLN A 102 6.68 15.85 8.26
CA GLN A 102 7.13 16.90 9.18
C GLN A 102 7.39 16.32 10.57
N GLN A 103 6.51 15.44 11.03
CA GLN A 103 6.67 14.67 12.27
C GLN A 103 7.62 13.47 12.08
N ASN A 104 7.91 13.12 10.83
CA ASN A 104 8.68 11.95 10.42
C ASN A 104 8.19 10.67 11.10
N ALA A 105 6.88 10.45 11.05
CA ALA A 105 6.20 9.34 11.72
C ALA A 105 5.05 8.78 10.89
N VAL A 106 4.71 7.52 11.18
CA VAL A 106 3.47 6.87 10.77
C VAL A 106 2.70 6.50 12.02
N GLU A 107 1.43 6.89 12.07
CA GLU A 107 0.49 6.44 13.11
C GLU A 107 -0.44 5.39 12.50
N MET A 108 -0.63 4.26 13.16
CA MET A 108 -1.54 3.20 12.71
C MET A 108 -2.52 2.79 13.80
N VAL A 109 -3.80 2.67 13.42
CA VAL A 109 -4.85 2.16 14.30
C VAL A 109 -5.55 0.98 13.64
N SER A 110 -5.43 -0.19 14.25
CA SER A 110 -6.27 -1.34 13.92
C SER A 110 -7.69 -1.14 14.46
N ILE A 111 -8.68 -1.32 13.60
CA ILE A 111 -10.10 -1.23 13.93
C ILE A 111 -10.65 -2.66 13.96
N PRO A 112 -11.15 -3.15 15.12
CA PRO A 112 -11.72 -4.49 15.21
C PRO A 112 -12.83 -4.71 14.19
N ARG A 113 -12.78 -5.83 13.48
CA ARG A 113 -13.71 -6.14 12.38
C ARG A 113 -15.20 -6.14 12.78
N ASP A 114 -15.47 -6.44 14.06
CA ASP A 114 -16.80 -6.52 14.64
C ASP A 114 -17.27 -5.16 15.22
N THR A 115 -16.52 -4.07 14.98
CA THR A 115 -16.86 -2.72 15.45
C THR A 115 -18.24 -2.31 14.99
N LYS A 116 -19.10 -1.94 15.94
CA LYS A 116 -20.45 -1.43 15.67
C LYS A 116 -20.35 -0.06 15.00
N VAL A 117 -20.96 0.07 13.83
CA VAL A 117 -21.00 1.31 13.05
C VAL A 117 -22.39 1.51 12.44
N ASP A 118 -22.80 2.76 12.31
CA ASP A 118 -23.97 3.16 11.53
C ASP A 118 -23.55 3.36 10.07
N TYR A 119 -24.20 2.67 9.14
CA TYR A 119 -23.93 2.83 7.71
C TYR A 119 -24.53 4.11 7.12
N GLY A 120 -25.14 4.99 7.92
CA GLY A 120 -25.65 6.31 7.56
C GLY A 120 -27.05 6.32 6.93
N ASN A 121 -27.70 5.17 6.85
CA ASN A 121 -29.08 4.99 6.42
C ASN A 121 -29.98 4.49 7.58
N GLY A 122 -29.46 4.50 8.81
CA GLY A 122 -30.12 3.93 9.99
C GLY A 122 -29.81 2.44 10.22
N ASP A 123 -29.12 1.78 9.29
CA ASP A 123 -28.69 0.40 9.48
C ASP A 123 -27.42 0.36 10.33
N ILE A 124 -27.52 -0.35 11.45
CA ILE A 124 -26.39 -0.63 12.34
C ILE A 124 -25.83 -2.01 12.01
N GLY A 125 -24.52 -2.09 11.84
CA GLY A 125 -23.85 -3.35 11.56
C GLY A 125 -22.40 -3.37 12.02
N LYS A 126 -21.73 -4.46 11.69
CA LYS A 126 -20.31 -4.66 11.95
C LYS A 126 -19.50 -4.04 10.83
N ILE A 127 -18.47 -3.28 11.16
CA ILE A 127 -17.65 -2.57 10.18
C ILE A 127 -17.09 -3.49 9.09
N ASN A 128 -16.79 -4.77 9.35
CA ASN A 128 -16.31 -5.66 8.29
C ASN A 128 -17.33 -5.87 7.16
N ALA A 129 -18.62 -5.84 7.47
CA ALA A 129 -19.69 -6.05 6.51
C ALA A 129 -19.90 -4.82 5.60
N SER A 130 -19.33 -3.65 5.92
CA SER A 130 -19.37 -2.49 5.01
C SER A 130 -18.68 -2.76 3.68
N TYR A 131 -17.78 -3.75 3.60
CA TYR A 131 -17.17 -4.16 2.35
C TYR A 131 -18.22 -4.67 1.34
N SER A 132 -19.35 -5.21 1.79
CA SER A 132 -20.45 -5.59 0.89
C SER A 132 -21.18 -4.38 0.30
N ASN A 133 -20.97 -3.17 0.82
CA ASN A 133 -21.53 -1.92 0.32
C ASN A 133 -20.61 -1.28 -0.75
N GLY A 134 -20.29 -2.03 -1.79
CA GLY A 134 -19.46 -1.53 -2.91
C GLY A 134 -17.97 -1.75 -2.75
N GLY A 135 -17.56 -2.76 -1.98
CA GLY A 135 -16.15 -3.15 -1.83
C GLY A 135 -15.37 -2.19 -0.91
N PRO A 136 -14.13 -1.84 -1.29
CA PRO A 136 -13.29 -0.95 -0.50
C PRO A 136 -13.95 0.39 -0.14
N SER A 137 -14.68 1.01 -1.07
CA SER A 137 -15.32 2.31 -0.86
C SER A 137 -16.37 2.30 0.26
N GLY A 138 -17.08 1.17 0.43
CA GLY A 138 -18.02 0.99 1.54
C GLY A 138 -17.32 0.97 2.89
N THR A 139 -16.14 0.36 2.96
CA THR A 139 -15.32 0.31 4.18
C THR A 139 -14.66 1.64 4.49
N VAL A 140 -14.19 2.36 3.47
CA VAL A 140 -13.74 3.75 3.64
C VAL A 140 -14.85 4.60 4.25
N SER A 141 -16.06 4.55 3.69
CA SER A 141 -17.21 5.31 4.17
C SER A 141 -17.58 4.98 5.62
N ALA A 142 -17.47 3.70 6.01
CA ALA A 142 -17.74 3.26 7.37
C ALA A 142 -16.67 3.77 8.36
N VAL A 143 -15.39 3.77 7.98
CA VAL A 143 -14.30 4.32 8.79
C VAL A 143 -14.43 5.84 8.95
N GLU A 144 -14.76 6.57 7.89
CA GLU A 144 -14.98 8.03 7.95
C GLU A 144 -16.17 8.40 8.85
N LYS A 145 -17.21 7.54 8.91
CA LYS A 145 -18.33 7.70 9.84
C LYS A 145 -17.95 7.38 11.29
N LEU A 146 -17.13 6.35 11.49
CA LEU A 146 -16.61 5.99 12.81
C LEU A 146 -15.69 7.09 13.37
N MET A 147 -14.94 7.77 12.51
CA MET A 147 -13.95 8.80 12.88
C MET A 147 -14.25 10.16 12.22
N PRO A 148 -15.28 10.90 12.68
CA PRO A 148 -15.70 12.15 12.06
C PRO A 148 -14.56 13.19 11.94
N GLY A 149 -14.34 13.65 10.71
CA GLY A 149 -13.33 14.65 10.38
C GLY A 149 -11.92 14.10 10.18
N VAL A 150 -11.73 12.77 10.16
CA VAL A 150 -10.51 12.12 9.68
C VAL A 150 -10.76 11.61 8.26
N PRO A 151 -10.25 12.29 7.22
CA PRO A 151 -10.44 11.84 5.84
C PRO A 151 -9.61 10.59 5.56
N VAL A 152 -10.07 9.74 4.64
CA VAL A 152 -9.28 8.64 4.07
C VAL A 152 -8.84 9.03 2.67
N ASP A 153 -7.57 9.43 2.51
CA ASP A 153 -7.03 9.89 1.21
C ASP A 153 -6.81 8.72 0.24
N TYR A 154 -6.30 7.61 0.76
CA TYR A 154 -6.01 6.42 -0.02
C TYR A 154 -6.47 5.14 0.66
N PHE A 155 -6.55 4.07 -0.12
CA PHE A 155 -6.76 2.74 0.44
C PHE A 155 -5.94 1.67 -0.29
N ILE A 156 -5.69 0.57 0.40
CA ILE A 156 -5.20 -0.69 -0.14
C ILE A 156 -6.15 -1.79 0.33
N SER A 157 -6.77 -2.51 -0.58
CA SER A 157 -7.54 -3.72 -0.28
C SER A 157 -6.85 -4.91 -0.90
N ILE A 158 -6.64 -5.95 -0.09
CA ILE A 158 -5.98 -7.17 -0.54
C ILE A 158 -6.63 -8.39 0.11
N ASN A 159 -6.82 -9.46 -0.64
CA ASN A 159 -7.26 -10.73 -0.05
C ASN A 159 -6.07 -11.61 0.33
N MET A 160 -6.37 -12.76 0.93
CA MET A 160 -5.34 -13.68 1.45
C MET A 160 -4.43 -14.25 0.35
N GLU A 161 -4.92 -14.41 -0.88
CA GLU A 161 -4.10 -14.86 -2.01
C GLU A 161 -3.19 -13.76 -2.48
N GLY A 162 -3.75 -12.56 -2.73
CA GLY A 162 -2.98 -11.38 -3.11
C GLY A 162 -1.91 -11.03 -2.08
N PHE A 163 -2.16 -11.22 -0.79
CA PHE A 163 -1.16 -11.00 0.26
C PHE A 163 0.05 -11.92 0.11
N LYS A 164 -0.17 -13.21 -0.15
CA LYS A 164 0.94 -14.16 -0.38
C LYS A 164 1.70 -13.78 -1.65
N ASP A 165 0.97 -13.51 -2.74
CA ASP A 165 1.56 -13.16 -4.03
C ASP A 165 2.36 -11.85 -3.95
N LEU A 166 1.90 -10.87 -3.16
CA LEU A 166 2.61 -9.61 -2.93
C LEU A 166 3.95 -9.87 -2.26
N VAL A 167 3.96 -10.63 -1.17
CA VAL A 167 5.18 -10.95 -0.42
C VAL A 167 6.16 -11.73 -1.29
N ASP A 168 5.68 -12.69 -2.08
CA ASP A 168 6.52 -13.47 -2.99
C ASP A 168 7.07 -12.60 -4.14
N ALA A 169 6.24 -11.71 -4.71
CA ALA A 169 6.62 -10.82 -5.80
C ALA A 169 7.67 -9.77 -5.37
N VAL A 170 7.67 -9.35 -4.10
CA VAL A 170 8.73 -8.49 -3.55
C VAL A 170 9.99 -9.26 -3.14
N GLY A 171 10.03 -10.58 -3.39
CA GLY A 171 11.17 -11.45 -3.09
C GLY A 171 11.28 -11.79 -1.59
N GLY A 172 10.14 -11.92 -0.91
CA GLY A 172 10.04 -12.14 0.53
C GLY A 172 10.32 -10.89 1.36
N ILE A 173 9.92 -10.94 2.62
CA ILE A 173 10.11 -9.85 3.60
C ILE A 173 11.00 -10.30 4.75
N THR A 174 11.67 -9.35 5.40
CA THR A 174 12.44 -9.63 6.61
C THR A 174 11.79 -8.88 7.77
N VAL A 175 11.54 -9.59 8.86
CA VAL A 175 10.98 -9.05 10.11
C VAL A 175 11.88 -9.42 11.29
N TYR A 176 11.88 -8.59 12.33
CA TYR A 176 12.52 -8.94 13.60
C TYR A 176 11.48 -9.62 14.49
N ASN A 177 11.61 -10.93 14.65
CA ASN A 177 10.75 -11.70 15.53
C ASN A 177 11.32 -11.69 16.96
N ASP A 178 10.58 -11.16 17.92
CA ASP A 178 11.04 -10.94 19.28
C ASP A 178 10.79 -12.14 20.23
N ILE A 179 10.05 -13.14 19.75
CA ILE A 179 9.66 -14.36 20.45
C ILE A 179 9.94 -15.60 19.61
N ASP A 180 10.25 -16.74 20.23
CA ASP A 180 10.37 -18.00 19.51
C ASP A 180 8.99 -18.62 19.28
N LEU A 181 8.61 -18.83 18.01
CA LEU A 181 7.35 -19.41 17.56
C LEU A 181 7.61 -20.66 16.70
N THR A 182 8.70 -21.36 16.97
CA THR A 182 9.12 -22.53 16.17
C THR A 182 8.15 -23.71 16.24
N GLU A 183 7.25 -23.73 17.24
CA GLU A 183 6.14 -24.69 17.33
C GLU A 183 5.12 -24.55 16.19
N VAL A 184 4.97 -23.35 15.62
CA VAL A 184 4.10 -23.09 14.47
C VAL A 184 4.84 -23.35 13.16
N ASN A 185 6.08 -22.90 13.08
CA ASN A 185 6.95 -23.07 11.92
C ASN A 185 8.41 -22.97 12.34
N SER A 186 9.23 -23.97 12.00
CA SER A 186 10.67 -24.03 12.33
C SER A 186 11.50 -22.78 11.96
N LYS A 187 11.00 -21.93 11.05
CA LYS A 187 11.64 -20.67 10.67
C LYS A 187 11.36 -19.50 11.62
N PHE A 188 10.32 -19.55 12.45
CA PHE A 188 9.93 -18.45 13.34
C PHE A 188 10.78 -18.44 14.62
N VAL A 189 12.09 -18.50 14.45
CA VAL A 189 13.07 -18.32 15.53
C VAL A 189 13.09 -16.86 15.97
N LYS A 190 13.54 -16.60 17.20
CA LYS A 190 13.82 -15.24 17.66
C LYS A 190 14.98 -14.61 16.86
N GLY A 191 14.81 -13.38 16.41
CA GLY A 191 15.77 -12.61 15.62
C GLY A 191 15.23 -12.22 14.24
N ASN A 192 16.13 -11.85 13.34
CA ASN A 192 15.76 -11.50 11.96
C ASN A 192 15.41 -12.77 11.17
N ILE A 193 14.17 -12.85 10.70
CA ILE A 193 13.67 -13.97 9.89
C ILE A 193 13.17 -13.44 8.54
N THR A 194 13.39 -14.22 7.49
CA THR A 194 12.89 -13.91 6.14
C THR A 194 11.73 -14.83 5.81
N LEU A 195 10.61 -14.23 5.41
CA LEU A 195 9.33 -14.88 5.18
C LEU A 195 8.93 -14.77 3.71
N ASN A 196 8.56 -15.89 3.11
CA ASN A 196 7.79 -15.90 1.86
C ASN A 196 6.30 -15.63 2.15
N GLY A 197 5.46 -15.59 1.12
CA GLY A 197 4.04 -15.24 1.27
C GLY A 197 3.25 -16.17 2.19
N THR A 198 3.48 -17.48 2.07
CA THR A 198 2.81 -18.47 2.92
C THR A 198 3.26 -18.35 4.37
N GLU A 199 4.56 -18.16 4.59
CA GLU A 199 5.15 -17.99 5.92
C GLU A 199 4.70 -16.67 6.57
N ALA A 200 4.65 -15.57 5.81
CA ALA A 200 4.15 -14.29 6.29
C ALA A 200 2.67 -14.37 6.67
N LEU A 201 1.86 -15.08 5.89
CA LEU A 201 0.43 -15.24 6.19
C LEU A 201 0.22 -16.08 7.46
N GLN A 202 1.01 -17.15 7.61
CA GLN A 202 1.01 -17.96 8.83
C GLN A 202 1.44 -17.10 10.04
N TYR A 203 2.51 -16.33 9.89
CA TYR A 203 3.08 -15.49 10.95
C TYR A 203 2.09 -14.44 11.50
N VAL A 204 1.35 -13.73 10.63
CA VAL A 204 0.35 -12.74 11.07
C VAL A 204 -0.93 -13.35 11.64
N ARG A 205 -1.15 -14.66 11.45
CA ARG A 205 -2.34 -15.38 11.95
C ARG A 205 -2.13 -16.00 13.34
N ILE A 206 -0.89 -16.06 13.83
CA ILE A 206 -0.57 -16.60 15.15
C ILE A 206 -1.30 -15.79 16.24
N ARG A 207 -1.92 -16.50 17.19
CA ARG A 207 -2.69 -15.91 18.29
C ARG A 207 -2.41 -16.61 19.62
N HIS A 208 -2.64 -17.92 19.70
CA HIS A 208 -2.61 -18.67 20.96
C HIS A 208 -1.18 -19.02 21.39
N GLU A 209 -0.30 -19.16 20.41
CA GLU A 209 1.12 -19.50 20.55
C GLU A 209 1.94 -18.28 21.00
N ASP A 210 1.39 -17.06 20.85
CA ASP A 210 1.97 -15.85 21.39
C ASP A 210 1.35 -15.55 22.77
N PRO A 211 2.12 -15.53 23.87
CA PRO A 211 1.61 -15.27 25.21
C PRO A 211 1.01 -13.86 25.35
N ARG A 212 1.25 -12.96 24.39
CA ARG A 212 0.65 -11.63 24.32
C ARG A 212 -0.72 -11.63 23.63
N GLY A 213 -1.16 -12.76 23.04
CA GLY A 213 -2.45 -12.89 22.38
C GLY A 213 -2.64 -11.93 21.21
N ASP A 214 -3.72 -11.13 21.25
CA ASP A 214 -4.06 -10.17 20.19
C ASP A 214 -2.99 -9.08 20.02
N PHE A 215 -2.43 -8.59 21.13
CA PHE A 215 -1.37 -7.58 21.13
C PHE A 215 -0.14 -8.05 20.33
N GLY A 216 0.34 -9.27 20.59
CA GLY A 216 1.45 -9.84 19.83
C GLY A 216 1.12 -10.05 18.34
N ARG A 217 -0.17 -10.30 18.02
CA ARG A 217 -0.61 -10.38 16.62
C ARG A 217 -0.51 -9.02 15.92
N GLN A 218 -0.87 -7.95 16.60
CA GLN A 218 -0.79 -6.59 16.07
C GLN A 218 0.66 -6.17 15.81
N ASP A 219 1.57 -6.46 16.74
CA ASP A 219 3.00 -6.23 16.55
C ASP A 219 3.51 -6.93 15.29
N ARG A 220 3.15 -8.22 15.12
CA ARG A 220 3.53 -8.99 13.92
C ARG A 220 2.93 -8.44 12.64
N GLN A 221 1.66 -8.01 12.67
CA GLN A 221 1.02 -7.36 11.52
C GLN A 221 1.74 -6.06 11.14
N ARG A 222 2.06 -5.21 12.12
CA ARG A 222 2.88 -4.00 11.93
C ARG A 222 4.22 -4.34 11.28
N ASP A 223 4.95 -5.31 11.82
CA ASP A 223 6.28 -5.67 11.32
C ASP A 223 6.23 -6.18 9.87
N VAL A 224 5.20 -6.95 9.53
CA VAL A 224 4.96 -7.42 8.16
C VAL A 224 4.61 -6.27 7.23
N ILE A 225 3.74 -5.33 7.64
CA ILE A 225 3.40 -4.14 6.84
C ILE A 225 4.66 -3.30 6.58
N ILE A 226 5.48 -3.07 7.61
CA ILE A 226 6.76 -2.34 7.47
C ILE A 226 7.72 -3.09 6.55
N GLY A 227 7.82 -4.42 6.69
CA GLY A 227 8.65 -5.28 5.85
C GLY A 227 8.26 -5.19 4.37
N ILE A 228 6.95 -5.26 4.07
CA ILE A 228 6.41 -5.09 2.71
C ILE A 228 6.71 -3.68 2.20
N ALA A 229 6.40 -2.65 3.00
CA ALA A 229 6.60 -1.25 2.61
C ALA A 229 8.07 -0.99 2.26
N ASN A 230 9.03 -1.45 3.09
CA ASN A 230 10.47 -1.34 2.82
C ASN A 230 10.89 -2.00 1.51
N LYS A 231 10.29 -3.15 1.16
CA LYS A 231 10.58 -3.83 -0.11
C LYS A 231 9.99 -3.09 -1.30
N VAL A 232 8.74 -2.64 -1.20
CA VAL A 232 8.05 -1.91 -2.28
C VAL A 232 8.74 -0.58 -2.60
N ILE A 233 9.16 0.19 -1.59
CA ILE A 233 9.82 1.49 -1.79
C ILE A 233 11.32 1.38 -2.12
N SER A 234 11.90 0.19 -2.07
CA SER A 234 13.28 -0.03 -2.46
C SER A 234 13.48 0.25 -3.96
N SER A 235 14.71 0.51 -4.39
CA SER A 235 15.00 0.72 -5.82
C SER A 235 14.53 -0.45 -6.69
N SER A 236 14.61 -1.68 -6.18
CA SER A 236 14.15 -2.90 -6.88
C SER A 236 12.62 -3.04 -6.86
N GLY A 237 11.97 -2.62 -5.78
CA GLY A 237 10.51 -2.62 -5.68
C GLY A 237 9.86 -1.64 -6.66
N VAL A 238 10.39 -0.41 -6.73
CA VAL A 238 9.91 0.62 -7.66
C VAL A 238 10.17 0.21 -9.11
N SER A 239 11.35 -0.34 -9.43
CA SER A 239 11.64 -0.81 -10.80
C SER A 239 10.79 -2.00 -11.22
N ASN A 240 10.39 -2.86 -10.27
CA ASN A 240 9.61 -4.06 -10.55
C ASN A 240 8.12 -3.89 -10.21
N PHE A 241 7.67 -2.67 -9.94
CA PHE A 241 6.31 -2.43 -9.46
C PHE A 241 5.24 -2.97 -10.42
N GLU A 242 5.45 -2.86 -11.74
CA GLU A 242 4.57 -3.48 -12.74
C GLU A 242 4.45 -5.00 -12.54
N SER A 243 5.58 -5.68 -12.33
CA SER A 243 5.61 -7.13 -12.13
C SER A 243 4.94 -7.52 -10.81
N ILE A 244 5.12 -6.71 -9.76
CA ILE A 244 4.45 -6.90 -8.47
C ILE A 244 2.94 -6.77 -8.64
N MET A 245 2.46 -5.70 -9.30
CA MET A 245 1.03 -5.49 -9.54
C MET A 245 0.43 -6.56 -10.44
N LYS A 246 1.17 -7.04 -11.44
CA LYS A 246 0.74 -8.15 -12.28
C LYS A 246 0.64 -9.47 -11.51
N ALA A 247 1.52 -9.70 -10.54
CA ALA A 247 1.50 -10.90 -9.71
C ALA A 247 0.28 -10.92 -8.78
N VAL A 248 -0.03 -9.80 -8.13
CA VAL A 248 -1.21 -9.70 -7.25
C VAL A 248 -2.52 -9.63 -8.03
N GLY A 249 -2.51 -9.10 -9.25
CA GLY A 249 -3.66 -9.10 -10.16
C GLY A 249 -4.95 -8.56 -9.52
N ASP A 250 -6.05 -9.26 -9.74
CA ASP A 250 -7.39 -8.88 -9.28
C ASP A 250 -7.61 -9.09 -7.76
N ASN A 251 -6.60 -9.60 -7.05
CA ASN A 251 -6.60 -9.76 -5.59
C ASN A 251 -6.16 -8.49 -4.84
N PHE A 252 -5.76 -7.44 -5.56
CA PHE A 252 -5.32 -6.17 -5.01
C PHE A 252 -6.13 -5.02 -5.62
N GLN A 253 -6.60 -4.10 -4.79
CA GLN A 253 -7.31 -2.89 -5.22
C GLN A 253 -6.77 -1.67 -4.47
N THR A 254 -6.68 -0.54 -5.15
CA THR A 254 -6.26 0.74 -4.56
C THR A 254 -6.84 1.90 -5.35
N ASN A 255 -6.98 3.09 -4.77
CA ASN A 255 -7.20 4.32 -5.53
C ASN A 255 -5.89 5.02 -5.93
N MET A 256 -4.74 4.55 -5.46
CA MET A 256 -3.44 5.14 -5.79
C MET A 256 -3.06 4.93 -7.26
N THR A 257 -2.39 5.92 -7.83
CA THR A 257 -1.73 5.81 -9.13
C THR A 257 -0.26 5.41 -8.98
N LEU A 258 0.39 4.98 -10.06
CA LEU A 258 1.84 4.68 -10.03
C LEU A 258 2.66 5.91 -9.62
N THR A 259 2.24 7.10 -10.07
CA THR A 259 2.88 8.36 -9.73
C THR A 259 2.75 8.70 -8.26
N ASP A 260 1.61 8.39 -7.63
CA ASP A 260 1.44 8.57 -6.18
C ASP A 260 2.41 7.67 -5.42
N ILE A 261 2.47 6.38 -5.75
CA ILE A 261 3.34 5.40 -5.09
C ILE A 261 4.82 5.78 -5.25
N THR A 262 5.21 6.20 -6.46
CA THR A 262 6.59 6.63 -6.73
C THR A 262 6.93 7.90 -5.95
N SER A 263 6.00 8.86 -5.86
CA SER A 263 6.18 10.08 -5.06
C SER A 263 6.24 9.77 -3.56
N MET A 264 5.39 8.88 -3.07
CA MET A 264 5.40 8.40 -1.68
C MET A 264 6.74 7.75 -1.33
N ALA A 265 7.25 6.85 -2.18
CA ALA A 265 8.54 6.20 -1.99
C ALA A 265 9.69 7.24 -1.93
N ALA A 266 9.71 8.18 -2.86
CA ALA A 266 10.75 9.21 -2.93
C ALA A 266 10.71 10.18 -1.74
N ASN A 267 9.52 10.61 -1.32
CA ASN A 267 9.36 11.71 -0.37
C ASN A 267 9.17 11.25 1.09
N TYR A 268 8.61 10.06 1.31
CA TYR A 268 8.17 9.59 2.63
C TYR A 268 8.92 8.36 3.15
N SER A 269 9.83 7.74 2.40
CA SER A 269 10.57 6.53 2.86
C SER A 269 11.16 6.62 4.28
N SER A 270 11.56 7.81 4.75
CA SER A 270 12.08 7.98 6.11
C SER A 270 11.05 7.87 7.23
N VAL A 271 9.75 8.03 6.96
CA VAL A 271 8.70 7.97 7.99
C VAL A 271 8.55 6.55 8.55
N LEU A 272 8.88 5.53 7.75
CA LEU A 272 8.85 4.12 8.17
C LEU A 272 9.86 3.77 9.28
N LYS A 273 10.76 4.69 9.65
CA LYS A 273 11.66 4.51 10.80
C LYS A 273 10.92 4.66 12.13
N ASN A 274 9.83 5.43 12.15
CA ASN A 274 9.07 5.75 13.35
C ASN A 274 7.61 5.41 13.08
N VAL A 275 7.23 4.15 13.32
CA VAL A 275 5.86 3.67 13.13
C VAL A 275 5.28 3.36 14.50
N ASP A 276 4.28 4.11 14.93
CA ASP A 276 3.46 3.77 16.08
C ASP A 276 2.22 3.00 15.62
N SER A 277 1.83 2.01 16.41
CA SER A 277 0.69 1.15 16.09
C SER A 277 -0.05 0.80 17.35
N GLN A 278 -1.37 0.92 17.28
CA GLN A 278 -2.27 0.58 18.37
C GLN A 278 -3.57 -0.01 17.83
N GLU A 279 -4.37 -0.59 18.70
CA GLU A 279 -5.74 -1.01 18.38
C GLU A 279 -6.73 -0.07 19.07
N LEU A 280 -7.85 0.20 18.39
CA LEU A 280 -8.99 0.89 18.98
C LEU A 280 -9.49 0.10 20.19
N LYS A 281 -9.54 0.74 21.36
CA LYS A 281 -10.03 0.09 22.58
C LYS A 281 -11.55 0.07 22.63
N GLY A 282 -12.08 -0.88 23.38
CA GLY A 282 -13.51 -1.08 23.52
C GLY A 282 -13.82 -2.42 24.16
N GLU A 283 -15.11 -2.73 24.23
CA GLU A 283 -15.62 -3.94 24.87
C GLU A 283 -16.55 -4.70 23.93
N GLY A 284 -16.69 -6.00 24.19
CA GLY A 284 -17.66 -6.83 23.52
C GLY A 284 -19.06 -6.64 24.10
N GLU A 285 -20.07 -6.49 23.26
CA GLU A 285 -21.47 -6.52 23.64
C GLU A 285 -22.24 -7.51 22.76
N MET A 286 -23.25 -8.16 23.34
CA MET A 286 -24.14 -9.06 22.60
C MET A 286 -25.42 -8.30 22.28
N ILE A 287 -25.76 -8.21 20.99
CA ILE A 287 -26.96 -7.50 20.51
C ILE A 287 -27.84 -8.49 19.77
N TYR A 288 -29.11 -8.59 20.20
CA TYR A 288 -30.10 -9.43 19.55
C TYR A 288 -30.32 -8.98 18.10
N SER A 289 -30.18 -9.91 17.16
CA SER A 289 -30.45 -9.65 15.75
C SER A 289 -31.74 -10.33 15.30
N GLU A 290 -32.75 -9.53 14.98
CA GLU A 290 -34.04 -10.03 14.47
C GLU A 290 -33.88 -10.91 13.21
N SER A 291 -32.97 -10.54 12.30
CA SER A 291 -32.72 -11.31 11.08
C SER A 291 -32.13 -12.71 11.31
N TYR A 292 -31.49 -12.95 12.45
CA TYR A 292 -30.82 -14.22 12.75
C TYR A 292 -31.52 -14.99 13.88
N GLY A 293 -32.33 -14.33 14.70
CA GLY A 293 -33.06 -14.95 15.82
C GLY A 293 -32.20 -15.27 17.04
N PHE A 294 -31.01 -14.66 17.16
CA PHE A 294 -30.11 -14.82 18.29
C PHE A 294 -29.18 -13.60 18.44
N ASP A 295 -28.47 -13.53 19.57
CA ASP A 295 -27.53 -12.46 19.86
C ASP A 295 -26.24 -12.57 19.04
N LEU A 296 -25.86 -11.48 18.39
CA LEU A 296 -24.58 -11.34 17.70
C LEU A 296 -23.61 -10.55 18.56
N TYR A 297 -22.36 -10.99 18.58
CA TYR A 297 -21.26 -10.23 19.16
C TYR A 297 -20.99 -8.96 18.35
N TYR A 298 -20.89 -7.82 19.01
CA TYR A 298 -20.41 -6.55 18.49
C TYR A 298 -19.26 -6.05 19.35
N PHE A 299 -18.34 -5.31 18.72
CA PHE A 299 -17.34 -4.53 19.43
C PHE A 299 -17.85 -3.09 19.57
N ALA A 300 -17.99 -2.63 20.80
CA ALA A 300 -18.35 -1.27 21.14
C ALA A 300 -17.07 -0.47 21.47
N PRO A 301 -16.65 0.48 20.60
CA PRO A 301 -15.49 1.30 20.88
C PRO A 301 -15.65 2.09 22.18
N ASP A 302 -14.57 2.17 22.97
CA ASP A 302 -14.50 3.10 24.08
C ASP A 302 -14.53 4.53 23.54
N LYS A 303 -15.49 5.34 24.01
CA LYS A 303 -15.72 6.67 23.47
C LYS A 303 -14.54 7.61 23.71
N THR A 304 -13.89 7.49 24.87
CA THR A 304 -12.73 8.35 25.20
C THR A 304 -11.52 7.99 24.35
N ASP A 305 -11.27 6.71 24.14
CA ASP A 305 -10.19 6.24 23.28
C ASP A 305 -10.44 6.58 21.80
N LEU A 306 -11.69 6.46 21.33
CA LEU A 306 -12.08 6.84 19.97
C LEU A 306 -11.85 8.34 19.72
N GLU A 307 -12.30 9.22 20.61
CA GLU A 307 -12.05 10.67 20.50
C GLU A 307 -10.55 10.99 20.53
N ARG A 308 -9.79 10.33 21.42
CA ARG A 308 -8.33 10.47 21.46
C ARG A 308 -7.67 10.08 20.13
N ILE A 309 -8.10 8.97 19.53
CA ILE A 309 -7.61 8.51 18.22
C ILE A 309 -7.99 9.49 17.10
N ILE A 310 -9.22 10.02 17.11
CA ILE A 310 -9.66 11.04 16.15
C ILE A 310 -8.78 12.29 16.24
N THR A 311 -8.55 12.82 17.45
CA THR A 311 -7.67 13.97 17.66
C THR A 311 -6.23 13.68 17.23
N MET A 312 -5.73 12.47 17.52
CA MET A 312 -4.39 12.03 17.11
C MET A 312 -4.27 12.04 15.58
N PHE A 313 -5.22 11.45 14.85
CA PHE A 313 -5.20 11.44 13.39
C PHE A 313 -5.37 12.84 12.78
N LYS A 314 -6.29 13.67 13.31
CA LYS A 314 -6.43 15.06 12.88
C LYS A 314 -5.13 15.84 13.03
N LYS A 315 -4.46 15.70 14.18
CA LYS A 315 -3.14 16.30 14.42
C LYS A 315 -2.06 15.75 13.49
N SER A 316 -2.05 14.44 13.24
CA SER A 316 -1.12 13.84 12.27
C SER A 316 -1.39 14.33 10.85
N LEU A 317 -2.62 14.73 10.51
CA LEU A 317 -3.04 15.20 9.19
C LEU A 317 -2.99 16.73 9.02
N ASP A 318 -2.52 17.46 10.03
CA ASP A 318 -2.54 18.93 10.09
C ASP A 318 -3.97 19.52 9.92
N ILE A 319 -4.99 18.81 10.41
CA ILE A 319 -6.38 19.27 10.45
C ILE A 319 -6.60 19.98 11.78
N THR A 320 -6.86 21.27 11.73
CA THR A 320 -7.26 22.07 12.91
C THR A 320 -8.69 21.73 13.32
N GLU A 321 -8.94 21.66 14.64
CA GLU A 321 -10.29 21.54 15.22
C GLU A 321 -11.22 22.67 14.81
#